data_AF-A0A9E7EQ48-F1
#
_entry.id   AF-A0A9E7EQ48-F1
#
_cell.length_a   1.000
_cell.length_b   1.000
_cell.length_c   1.000
_cell.angle_alpha   90.00
_cell.angle_beta   90.00
_cell.angle_gamma   90.00
#
_symmetry.space_group_name_H-M   'P 1'
#
loop_
_entity.id
_entity.type
_entity.pdbx_description
1 polymer ?
#
loop_
_entity_poly.entity_id
_entity_poly.type
_entity_poly.pdbx_seq_one_letter_code
_entity_poly.pdbx_strand_id
1 'polypeptide(L)'
;MALDDTVIAGINFLAVLLAVPVIAIGIWLAMQTDNSCVQLLQWPVIVIGIVILLVALAGFVGAFWRMPRLLLFYLVAMLVVILLLASLVIFIYAVTVNGSGHPAPNRAYLEYRLEDYSGWLRRRVEGSYKWNRIKKCLSSTTVCAELNQTYRLAQDFFSARMSPLQSGCCKPPTACGYTFVNPTYWISPISSTSDVDCTLWSNDQMLLCYSCTSCKAGLLANLRREWRTTVVVLVVTLVALIFVYVMGFCAFRNAKTDQLFRRYKQGHN
;
A
#
# COMPACT_ATOMS: atom_id res chain seq x y z
N MET A 1 0.51 -43.53 5.00
CA MET A 1 -0.49 -42.77 5.78
C MET A 1 0.15 -41.68 6.64
N ALA A 2 1.22 -41.92 7.40
CA ALA A 2 1.84 -40.88 8.25
C ALA A 2 2.51 -39.71 7.47
N LEU A 3 3.01 -39.96 6.26
CA LEU A 3 3.67 -38.95 5.43
C LEU A 3 2.68 -37.87 4.93
N ASP A 4 1.45 -38.26 4.57
CA ASP A 4 0.42 -37.32 4.08
C ASP A 4 -0.10 -36.41 5.20
N ASP A 5 -0.39 -36.97 6.38
CA ASP A 5 -0.96 -36.19 7.50
C ASP A 5 0.06 -35.14 8.02
N THR A 6 1.36 -35.48 8.01
CA THR A 6 2.45 -34.56 8.41
C THR A 6 2.64 -33.44 7.38
N VAL A 7 2.57 -33.77 6.09
CA VAL A 7 2.68 -32.80 4.99
C VAL A 7 1.50 -31.83 5.00
N ILE A 8 0.27 -32.30 5.23
CA ILE A 8 -0.93 -31.45 5.31
C ILE A 8 -0.85 -30.51 6.53
N ALA A 9 -0.42 -31.02 7.68
CA ALA A 9 -0.22 -30.19 8.87
C ALA A 9 0.84 -29.10 8.64
N GLY A 10 1.96 -29.44 7.99
CA GLY A 10 3.01 -28.48 7.62
C GLY A 10 2.55 -27.40 6.64
N ILE A 11 1.75 -27.77 5.63
CA ILE A 11 1.19 -26.84 4.65
C ILE A 11 0.24 -25.83 5.31
N ASN A 12 -0.65 -26.30 6.20
CA ASN A 12 -1.57 -25.42 6.92
C ASN A 12 -0.85 -24.50 7.91
N PHE A 13 0.18 -24.99 8.60
CA PHE A 13 1.01 -24.17 9.47
C PHE A 13 1.73 -23.05 8.69
N LEU A 14 2.25 -23.37 7.51
CA LEU A 14 2.86 -22.39 6.62
C LEU A 14 1.85 -21.34 6.15
N ALA A 15 0.61 -21.73 5.83
CA ALA A 15 -0.45 -20.79 5.46
C ALA A 15 -0.80 -19.80 6.58
N VAL A 16 -0.85 -20.27 7.84
CA VAL A 16 -1.06 -19.39 9.01
C VAL A 16 0.10 -18.41 9.16
N LEU A 17 1.35 -18.88 9.03
CA LEU A 17 2.52 -18.01 9.08
C LEU A 17 2.52 -16.93 8.00
N LEU A 18 1.99 -17.23 6.80
CA LEU A 18 1.86 -16.27 5.70
C LEU A 18 0.77 -15.22 5.93
N ALA A 19 -0.22 -15.50 6.79
CA ALA A 19 -1.27 -14.53 7.14
C ALA A 19 -0.74 -13.41 8.05
N VAL A 20 0.20 -13.73 8.95
CA VAL A 20 0.81 -12.78 9.90
C VAL A 20 1.43 -11.55 9.23
N PRO A 21 2.33 -11.67 8.23
CA PRO A 21 2.93 -10.49 7.59
C PRO A 21 1.90 -9.65 6.82
N VAL A 22 0.85 -10.26 6.25
CA VAL A 22 -0.21 -9.52 5.55
C VAL A 22 -1.00 -8.65 6.52
N ILE A 23 -1.39 -9.21 7.68
CA ILE A 23 -2.10 -8.48 8.72
C ILE A 23 -1.19 -7.40 9.32
N ALA A 24 0.07 -7.74 9.61
CA ALA A 24 1.05 -6.78 10.14
C ALA A 24 1.25 -5.59 9.21
N ILE A 25 1.29 -5.80 7.89
CA ILE A 25 1.42 -4.71 6.92
C ILE A 25 0.13 -3.91 6.78
N GLY A 26 -1.04 -4.57 6.87
CA GLY A 26 -2.32 -3.86 6.95
C GLY A 26 -2.38 -2.91 8.16
N ILE A 27 -1.89 -3.37 9.31
CA ILE A 27 -1.79 -2.55 10.54
C ILE A 27 -0.74 -1.45 10.38
N TRP A 28 0.46 -1.77 9.86
CA TRP A 28 1.50 -0.76 9.60
C TRP A 28 0.98 0.36 8.69
N LEU A 29 0.24 0.00 7.63
CA LEU A 29 -0.36 0.97 6.72
C LEU A 29 -1.43 1.83 7.40
N ALA A 30 -2.15 1.27 8.39
CA ALA A 30 -3.12 1.99 9.22
C ALA A 30 -2.46 2.99 10.19
N MET A 31 -1.27 2.66 10.69
CA MET A 31 -0.52 3.49 11.64
C MET A 31 0.11 4.71 10.97
N GLN A 32 0.33 4.65 9.66
CA GLN A 32 0.88 5.77 8.92
C GLN A 32 -0.11 6.95 8.87
N THR A 33 0.30 8.10 9.39
CA THR A 33 -0.52 9.30 9.56
C THR A 33 -1.15 9.79 8.25
N ASP A 34 -0.45 9.62 7.14
CA ASP A 34 -0.90 10.15 5.84
C ASP A 34 -1.91 9.19 5.18
N ASN A 35 -1.71 7.88 5.34
CA ASN A 35 -2.69 6.87 4.92
C ASN A 35 -3.96 6.95 5.76
N SER A 36 -3.86 7.22 7.06
CA SER A 36 -5.03 7.31 7.94
C SER A 36 -5.94 8.50 7.59
N CYS A 37 -5.41 9.54 6.94
CA CYS A 37 -6.19 10.66 6.41
C CYS A 37 -7.00 10.30 5.14
N VAL A 38 -6.54 9.34 4.32
CA VAL A 38 -7.15 8.98 3.02
C VAL A 38 -7.89 7.64 3.07
N GLN A 39 -7.46 6.73 3.95
CA GLN A 39 -7.99 5.39 4.25
C GLN A 39 -8.27 4.52 3.03
N LEU A 40 -7.41 4.60 2.01
CA LEU A 40 -7.71 4.06 0.69
C LEU A 40 -7.33 2.58 0.54
N LEU A 41 -6.11 2.20 0.96
CA LEU A 41 -5.60 0.84 0.81
C LEU A 41 -5.67 0.02 2.11
N GLN A 42 -5.80 0.70 3.25
CA GLN A 42 -5.86 0.08 4.59
C GLN A 42 -6.99 -0.98 4.69
N TRP A 43 -8.24 -0.60 4.41
CA TRP A 43 -9.38 -1.50 4.55
C TRP A 43 -9.33 -2.72 3.61
N PRO A 44 -9.06 -2.56 2.29
CA PRO A 44 -8.90 -3.71 1.40
C PRO A 44 -7.84 -4.71 1.88
N VAL A 45 -6.68 -4.24 2.33
CA VAL A 45 -5.59 -5.12 2.79
C VAL A 45 -5.96 -5.83 4.09
N ILE A 46 -6.54 -5.14 5.06
CA ILE A 46 -6.97 -5.74 6.34
C ILE A 46 -8.05 -6.80 6.11
N VAL A 47 -9.08 -6.49 5.31
CA VAL A 47 -10.16 -7.44 5.01
C VAL A 47 -9.62 -8.71 4.36
N ILE A 48 -8.72 -8.58 3.38
CA ILE A 48 -8.09 -9.75 2.76
C ILE A 48 -7.23 -10.53 3.76
N GLY A 49 -6.47 -9.85 4.62
CA GLY A 49 -5.70 -10.50 5.70
C GLY A 49 -6.58 -11.35 6.62
N ILE A 50 -7.76 -10.83 7.01
CA ILE A 50 -8.75 -11.57 7.82
C ILE A 50 -9.29 -12.79 7.05
N VAL A 51 -9.62 -12.63 5.77
CA VAL A 51 -10.10 -13.75 4.94
C VAL A 51 -9.04 -14.85 4.83
N ILE A 52 -7.76 -14.50 4.62
CA ILE A 52 -6.65 -15.46 4.60
C ILE A 52 -6.58 -16.22 5.94
N LEU A 53 -6.69 -15.52 7.07
CA LEU A 53 -6.66 -16.13 8.40
C LEU A 53 -7.81 -17.12 8.60
N LEU A 54 -9.03 -16.75 8.22
CA LEU A 54 -10.20 -17.63 8.33
C LEU A 54 -10.06 -18.89 7.47
N VAL A 55 -9.53 -18.75 6.24
CA VAL A 55 -9.28 -19.89 5.35
C VAL A 55 -8.18 -20.80 5.92
N ALA A 56 -7.12 -20.24 6.48
CA ALA A 56 -6.05 -21.01 7.13
C ALA A 56 -6.56 -21.80 8.35
N LEU A 57 -7.42 -21.20 9.18
CA LEU A 57 -8.07 -21.88 10.31
C LEU A 57 -9.00 -23.01 9.85
N ALA A 58 -9.79 -22.77 8.80
CA ALA A 58 -10.64 -23.80 8.21
C ALA A 58 -9.82 -24.97 7.64
N GLY A 59 -8.66 -24.69 7.04
CA GLY A 59 -7.71 -25.71 6.60
C GLY A 59 -7.19 -26.59 7.75
N PHE A 60 -6.87 -25.97 8.89
CA PHE A 60 -6.43 -26.68 10.09
C PHE A 60 -7.53 -27.60 10.66
N VAL A 61 -8.75 -27.09 10.81
CA VAL A 61 -9.91 -27.89 11.27
C VAL A 61 -10.24 -29.01 10.27
N GLY A 62 -10.13 -28.73 8.98
CA GLY A 62 -10.41 -29.70 7.91
C GLY A 62 -9.47 -30.92 7.90
N ALA A 63 -8.23 -30.76 8.38
CA ALA A 63 -7.28 -31.87 8.51
C ALA A 63 -7.74 -32.91 9.55
N PHE A 64 -8.44 -32.50 10.62
CA PHE A 64 -8.88 -33.40 11.69
C PHE A 64 -10.10 -34.24 11.30
N TRP A 65 -10.99 -33.71 10.46
CA TRP A 65 -12.29 -34.36 10.22
C TRP A 65 -12.33 -35.30 9.00
N ARG A 66 -11.23 -35.43 8.22
CA ARG A 66 -11.10 -36.35 7.05
C ARG A 66 -12.32 -36.35 6.09
N MET A 67 -13.05 -35.23 6.00
CA MET A 67 -14.22 -35.10 5.14
C MET A 67 -13.82 -34.60 3.75
N PRO A 68 -14.01 -35.37 2.66
CA PRO A 68 -13.57 -34.97 1.32
C PRO A 68 -14.28 -33.72 0.78
N ARG A 69 -15.52 -33.46 1.23
CA ARG A 69 -16.28 -32.24 0.86
C ARG A 69 -15.66 -30.96 1.46
N LEU A 70 -15.13 -31.06 2.68
CA LEU A 70 -14.52 -29.93 3.38
C LEU A 70 -13.18 -29.55 2.73
N LEU A 71 -12.41 -30.54 2.29
CA LEU A 71 -11.16 -30.32 1.55
C LEU A 71 -11.40 -29.68 0.17
N LEU A 72 -12.47 -30.06 -0.53
CA LEU A 72 -12.88 -29.41 -1.77
C LEU A 72 -13.27 -27.94 -1.54
N PHE A 73 -14.06 -27.67 -0.50
CA PHE A 73 -14.42 -26.29 -0.12
C PHE A 73 -13.18 -25.46 0.21
N TYR A 74 -12.22 -26.02 0.94
CA TYR A 74 -10.94 -25.38 1.24
C TYR A 74 -10.15 -25.02 -0.03
N LEU A 75 -10.02 -25.93 -0.99
CA LEU A 75 -9.33 -25.65 -2.26
C LEU A 75 -10.02 -24.52 -3.06
N VAL A 76 -11.36 -24.54 -3.12
CA VAL A 76 -12.12 -23.46 -3.79
C VAL A 76 -11.93 -22.13 -3.07
N ALA A 77 -12.01 -22.10 -1.74
CA ALA A 77 -11.80 -20.88 -0.95
C ALA A 77 -10.38 -20.32 -1.14
N MET A 78 -9.35 -21.17 -1.13
CA MET A 78 -7.96 -20.78 -1.40
C MET A 78 -7.78 -20.19 -2.81
N LEU A 79 -8.42 -20.78 -3.83
CA LEU A 79 -8.39 -20.25 -5.18
C LEU A 79 -9.01 -18.84 -5.25
N VAL A 80 -10.17 -18.64 -4.61
CA VAL A 80 -10.81 -17.31 -4.54
C VAL A 80 -9.90 -16.29 -3.87
N VAL A 81 -9.24 -16.65 -2.76
CA VAL A 81 -8.29 -15.76 -2.07
C VAL A 81 -7.11 -15.38 -2.97
N ILE A 82 -6.53 -16.35 -3.70
CA ILE A 82 -5.43 -16.10 -4.65
C ILE A 82 -5.88 -15.12 -5.74
N LEU A 83 -7.08 -15.32 -6.30
CA LEU A 83 -7.62 -14.42 -7.34
C LEU A 83 -7.87 -13.00 -6.80
N LEU A 84 -8.42 -12.87 -5.60
CA LEU A 84 -8.64 -11.58 -4.95
C LEU A 84 -7.31 -10.86 -4.69
N LEU A 85 -6.30 -11.56 -4.14
CA LEU A 85 -4.96 -11.01 -3.92
C LEU A 85 -4.29 -10.58 -5.23
N ALA A 86 -4.33 -11.44 -6.26
CA ALA A 86 -3.78 -11.11 -7.56
C ALA A 86 -4.46 -9.88 -8.18
N SER A 87 -5.79 -9.79 -8.10
CA SER A 87 -6.54 -8.63 -8.58
C SER A 87 -6.14 -7.34 -7.85
N LEU A 88 -5.92 -7.41 -6.53
CA LEU A 88 -5.48 -6.27 -5.74
C LEU A 88 -4.06 -5.83 -6.13
N VAL A 89 -3.12 -6.78 -6.26
CA VAL A 89 -1.75 -6.49 -6.69
C VAL A 89 -1.72 -5.81 -8.05
N ILE A 90 -2.47 -6.35 -9.04
CA ILE A 90 -2.57 -5.78 -10.38
C ILE A 90 -3.17 -4.36 -10.31
N PHE A 91 -4.23 -4.17 -9.53
CA PHE A 91 -4.86 -2.87 -9.35
C PHE A 91 -3.89 -1.85 -8.75
N ILE A 92 -3.19 -2.19 -7.66
CA ILE A 92 -2.22 -1.28 -7.04
C ILE A 92 -1.11 -0.94 -8.03
N TYR A 93 -0.59 -1.93 -8.75
CA TYR A 93 0.45 -1.70 -9.77
C TYR A 93 -0.04 -0.77 -10.87
N ALA A 94 -1.22 -1.02 -11.45
CA ALA A 94 -1.80 -0.19 -12.51
C ALA A 94 -2.01 1.27 -12.06
N VAL A 95 -2.39 1.47 -10.80
CA VAL A 95 -2.63 2.80 -10.24
C VAL A 95 -1.32 3.51 -9.87
N THR A 96 -0.27 2.76 -9.50
CA THR A 96 1.04 3.25 -9.04
C THR A 96 2.15 3.17 -10.09
N VAL A 97 1.86 2.77 -11.32
CA VAL A 97 2.87 2.72 -12.40
C VAL A 97 3.31 4.13 -12.79
N ASN A 98 2.37 5.08 -12.84
CA ASN A 98 2.61 6.48 -13.20
C ASN A 98 2.98 7.33 -11.98
N GLY A 99 3.72 8.40 -12.25
CA GLY A 99 4.22 9.37 -11.29
C GLY A 99 5.74 9.46 -11.33
N SER A 100 6.30 10.65 -11.19
CA SER A 100 7.73 10.86 -11.04
C SER A 100 7.96 12.12 -10.21
N GLY A 101 9.03 12.13 -9.42
CA GLY A 101 9.53 13.38 -8.87
C GLY A 101 10.40 14.06 -9.91
N HIS A 102 10.23 15.36 -10.10
CA HIS A 102 11.07 16.18 -10.96
C HIS A 102 12.18 16.82 -10.14
N PRO A 103 13.44 16.81 -10.60
CA PRO A 103 14.50 17.52 -9.92
C PRO A 103 14.27 19.03 -10.04
N ALA A 104 14.38 19.74 -8.92
CA ALA A 104 14.40 21.19 -8.92
C ALA A 104 15.84 21.70 -9.20
N PRO A 105 16.00 22.82 -9.93
CA PRO A 105 17.33 23.33 -10.30
C PRO A 105 18.12 23.73 -9.05
N ASN A 106 19.37 23.25 -8.94
CA ASN A 106 20.27 23.47 -7.80
C ASN A 106 19.70 23.00 -6.44
N ARG A 107 18.80 22.00 -6.43
CA ARG A 107 18.22 21.41 -5.22
C ARG A 107 18.40 19.89 -5.21
N ALA A 108 18.54 19.31 -4.03
CA ALA A 108 18.63 17.84 -3.85
C ALA A 108 17.26 17.16 -3.68
N TYR A 109 16.21 17.91 -3.36
CA TYR A 109 14.85 17.40 -3.23
C TYR A 109 14.12 17.36 -4.59
N LEU A 110 13.06 16.54 -4.63
CA LEU A 110 12.19 16.39 -5.79
C LEU A 110 10.91 17.20 -5.62
N GLU A 111 10.38 17.73 -6.71
CA GLU A 111 9.05 18.35 -6.78
C GLU A 111 8.08 17.44 -7.54
N TYR A 112 6.81 17.47 -7.15
CA TYR A 112 5.82 16.53 -7.67
C TYR A 112 4.70 17.30 -8.38
N ARG A 113 4.34 16.86 -9.58
CA ARG A 113 3.24 17.45 -10.35
C ARG A 113 2.05 16.51 -10.36
N LEU A 114 0.85 17.06 -10.20
CA LEU A 114 -0.37 16.26 -10.11
C LEU A 114 -0.67 15.49 -11.41
N GLU A 115 -0.26 16.03 -12.55
CA GLU A 115 -0.49 15.45 -13.88
C GLU A 115 0.33 14.18 -14.17
N ASP A 116 1.40 13.93 -13.40
CA ASP A 116 2.23 12.74 -13.60
C ASP A 116 1.53 11.47 -13.08
N TYR A 117 0.46 11.60 -12.29
CA TYR A 117 -0.21 10.49 -11.63
C TYR A 117 -1.38 9.94 -12.45
N SER A 118 -1.75 8.68 -12.18
CA SER A 118 -2.90 8.05 -12.84
C SER A 118 -4.20 8.82 -12.57
N GLY A 119 -5.07 8.88 -13.58
CA GLY A 119 -6.37 9.57 -13.46
C GLY A 119 -7.28 8.97 -12.37
N TRP A 120 -7.01 7.74 -11.92
CA TRP A 120 -7.69 7.18 -10.75
C TRP A 120 -7.23 7.83 -9.43
N LEU A 121 -5.92 8.01 -9.22
CA LEU A 121 -5.38 8.72 -8.05
C LEU A 121 -5.79 10.19 -8.05
N ARG A 122 -5.70 10.85 -9.21
CA ARG A 122 -6.03 12.27 -9.37
C ARG A 122 -7.47 12.58 -8.93
N ARG A 123 -8.43 11.77 -9.39
CA ARG A 123 -9.86 11.90 -9.00
C ARG A 123 -10.09 11.77 -7.49
N ARG A 124 -9.18 11.15 -6.75
CA ARG A 124 -9.32 11.01 -5.29
C ARG A 124 -9.03 12.31 -4.53
N VAL A 125 -8.21 13.20 -5.12
CA VAL A 125 -7.75 14.47 -4.53
C VAL A 125 -8.30 15.71 -5.25
N GLU A 126 -8.93 15.55 -6.42
CA GLU A 126 -9.58 16.64 -7.16
C GLU A 126 -10.82 17.21 -6.44
N GLY A 127 -11.64 16.34 -5.83
CA GLY A 127 -12.91 16.76 -5.22
C GLY A 127 -12.73 17.64 -3.98
N SER A 128 -13.22 18.90 -4.05
CA SER A 128 -13.07 19.92 -2.99
C SER A 128 -13.54 19.44 -1.60
N TYR A 129 -14.71 18.83 -1.49
CA TYR A 129 -15.23 18.33 -0.21
C TYR A 129 -14.34 17.25 0.42
N LYS A 130 -13.89 16.27 -0.39
CA LYS A 130 -13.01 15.19 0.09
C LYS A 130 -11.64 15.73 0.47
N TRP A 131 -11.09 16.63 -0.35
CA TRP A 131 -9.82 17.29 -0.07
C TRP A 131 -9.87 18.13 1.20
N ASN A 132 -10.97 18.82 1.48
CA ASN A 132 -11.12 19.59 2.71
C ASN A 132 -11.01 18.74 3.99
N ARG A 133 -11.42 17.47 3.94
CA ARG A 133 -11.22 16.53 5.06
C ARG A 133 -9.76 16.08 5.16
N ILE A 134 -9.15 15.75 4.02
CA ILE A 134 -7.75 15.31 3.95
C ILE A 134 -6.82 16.43 4.42
N LYS A 135 -7.00 17.66 3.93
CA LYS A 135 -6.15 18.81 4.28
C LYS A 135 -6.23 19.15 5.77
N LYS A 136 -7.42 19.08 6.38
CA LYS A 136 -7.60 19.27 7.84
C LYS A 136 -6.86 18.20 8.65
N CYS A 137 -6.85 16.97 8.15
CA CYS A 137 -6.08 15.89 8.76
C CYS A 137 -4.58 16.15 8.61
N LEU A 138 -4.10 16.50 7.40
CA LEU A 138 -2.70 16.80 7.13
C LEU A 138 -2.18 18.00 7.92
N SER A 139 -2.97 19.08 8.06
CA SER A 139 -2.57 20.26 8.83
C SER A 139 -2.43 19.99 10.32
N SER A 140 -3.10 18.95 10.84
CA SER A 140 -2.95 18.52 12.24
C SER A 140 -1.71 17.64 12.48
N THR A 141 -1.04 17.18 11.42
CA THR A 141 0.17 16.36 11.53
C THR A 141 1.39 17.23 11.81
N THR A 142 2.41 16.64 12.45
CA THR A 142 3.68 17.33 12.74
C THR A 142 4.65 17.35 11.57
N VAL A 143 4.27 16.87 10.38
CA VAL A 143 5.18 16.68 9.23
C VAL A 143 5.88 17.98 8.82
N CYS A 144 5.14 19.09 8.77
CA CYS A 144 5.72 20.40 8.45
C CYS A 144 6.42 21.06 9.65
N ALA A 145 5.94 20.81 10.87
CA ALA A 145 6.56 21.34 12.09
C ALA A 145 7.94 20.73 12.34
N GLU A 146 8.10 19.44 12.08
CA GLU A 146 9.37 18.71 12.20
C GLU A 146 10.41 19.24 11.22
N LEU A 147 10.00 19.67 10.02
CA LEU A 147 10.90 20.22 9.00
C LEU A 147 11.71 21.42 9.51
N ASN A 148 11.08 22.29 10.30
CA ASN A 148 11.72 23.46 10.91
C ASN A 148 12.71 23.07 12.03
N GLN A 149 12.47 21.93 12.71
CA GLN A 149 13.36 21.42 13.75
C GLN A 149 14.58 20.71 13.16
N THR A 150 14.38 19.95 12.07
CA THR A 150 15.42 19.15 11.42
C THR A 150 16.38 20.00 10.60
N TYR A 151 15.90 21.01 9.89
CA TYR A 151 16.71 21.82 8.97
C TYR A 151 16.79 23.27 9.43
N ARG A 152 17.91 23.63 10.09
CA ARG A 152 18.12 24.99 10.62
C ARG A 152 18.83 25.92 9.64
N LEU A 153 19.71 25.38 8.79
CA LEU A 153 20.46 26.16 7.80
C LEU A 153 19.88 25.99 6.39
N ALA A 154 20.02 27.04 5.59
CA ALA A 154 19.57 27.03 4.19
C ALA A 154 20.27 25.95 3.36
N GLN A 155 21.59 25.76 3.55
CA GLN A 155 22.35 24.74 2.82
C GLN A 155 21.87 23.33 3.16
N ASP A 156 21.60 23.05 4.42
CA ASP A 156 21.06 21.76 4.87
C ASP A 156 19.66 21.52 4.28
N PHE A 157 18.82 22.55 4.28
CA PHE A 157 17.48 22.49 3.68
C PHE A 157 17.53 22.20 2.17
N PHE A 158 18.44 22.84 1.42
CA PHE A 158 18.51 22.65 -0.03
C PHE A 158 19.21 21.35 -0.47
N SER A 159 20.04 20.78 0.40
CA SER A 159 20.70 19.47 0.18
C SER A 159 19.93 18.29 0.79
N ALA A 160 18.85 18.55 1.52
CA ALA A 160 18.03 17.53 2.17
C ALA A 160 17.27 16.62 1.19
N ARG A 161 17.23 15.32 1.52
CA ARG A 161 16.28 14.36 0.94
C ARG A 161 14.96 14.41 1.70
N MET A 162 14.10 15.35 1.28
CA MET A 162 12.77 15.52 1.86
C MET A 162 11.80 14.41 1.47
N SER A 163 10.79 14.17 2.32
CA SER A 163 9.65 13.35 1.93
C SER A 163 8.79 14.06 0.87
N PRO A 164 7.99 13.32 0.08
CA PRO A 164 7.10 13.94 -0.90
C PRO A 164 6.08 14.91 -0.29
N LEU A 165 5.63 14.65 0.94
CA LEU A 165 4.73 15.55 1.67
C LEU A 165 5.44 16.82 2.14
N GLN A 166 6.67 16.69 2.66
CA GLN A 166 7.47 17.85 3.07
C GLN A 166 7.74 18.79 1.90
N SER A 167 8.17 18.24 0.77
CA SER A 167 8.46 19.01 -0.45
C SER A 167 7.21 19.58 -1.13
N GLY A 168 6.07 18.90 -1.07
CA GLY A 168 4.83 19.33 -1.73
C GLY A 168 3.93 20.25 -0.89
N CYS A 169 3.90 20.11 0.43
CA CYS A 169 2.95 20.82 1.31
C CYS A 169 3.60 21.88 2.19
N CYS A 170 4.86 21.69 2.60
CA CYS A 170 5.51 22.51 3.64
C CYS A 170 6.39 23.64 3.10
N LYS A 171 6.57 23.72 1.77
CA LYS A 171 7.33 24.78 1.10
C LYS A 171 6.57 25.27 -0.16
N PRO A 172 6.84 26.48 -0.66
CA PRO A 172 6.35 26.91 -1.95
C PRO A 172 7.11 26.21 -3.11
N PRO A 173 6.49 26.09 -4.30
CA PRO A 173 7.19 25.63 -5.50
C PRO A 173 8.40 26.51 -5.85
N THR A 174 9.50 25.90 -6.31
CA THR A 174 10.71 26.65 -6.68
C THR A 174 10.48 27.62 -7.84
N ALA A 175 9.55 27.29 -8.75
CA ALA A 175 9.15 28.15 -9.86
C ALA A 175 8.54 29.49 -9.41
N CYS A 176 8.07 29.59 -8.16
CA CYS A 176 7.47 30.82 -7.64
C CYS A 176 8.50 31.90 -7.30
N GLY A 177 9.79 31.57 -7.13
CA GLY A 177 10.83 32.58 -6.87
C GLY A 177 10.76 33.25 -5.49
N TYR A 178 10.17 32.60 -4.50
CA TYR A 178 10.16 33.09 -3.12
C TYR A 178 11.56 33.09 -2.51
N THR A 179 11.85 34.05 -1.64
CA THR A 179 13.14 34.09 -0.94
C THR A 179 13.06 33.33 0.39
N PHE A 180 14.07 32.50 0.65
CA PHE A 180 14.13 31.62 1.81
C PHE A 180 14.47 32.42 3.06
N VAL A 181 13.68 32.24 4.13
CA VAL A 181 13.99 32.72 5.48
C VAL A 181 14.15 31.53 6.41
N ASN A 182 13.14 30.68 6.46
CA ASN A 182 13.18 29.40 7.17
C ASN A 182 12.39 28.34 6.37
N PRO A 183 12.42 27.05 6.76
CA PRO A 183 11.77 25.97 6.01
C PRO A 183 10.29 26.21 5.66
N THR A 184 9.50 26.81 6.56
CA THR A 184 8.05 27.03 6.40
C THR A 184 7.64 28.50 6.25
N TYR A 185 8.61 29.41 6.14
CA TYR A 185 8.40 30.85 6.03
C TYR A 185 9.26 31.43 4.93
N TRP A 186 8.60 32.07 3.99
CA TRP A 186 9.19 32.56 2.76
C TRP A 186 8.68 33.96 2.44
N ILE A 187 9.54 34.83 1.93
CA ILE A 187 9.12 36.18 1.53
C ILE A 187 8.68 36.14 0.07
N SER A 188 7.51 36.75 -0.19
CA SER A 188 6.89 36.79 -1.53
C SER A 188 7.72 37.62 -2.51
N PRO A 189 7.86 37.17 -3.77
CA PRO A 189 8.48 37.96 -4.82
C PRO A 189 7.61 39.15 -5.23
N ILE A 190 8.21 40.14 -5.91
CA ILE A 190 7.51 41.33 -6.45
C ILE A 190 6.60 40.93 -7.63
N SER A 191 6.98 39.90 -8.38
CA SER A 191 6.18 39.30 -9.46
C SER A 191 6.07 37.80 -9.23
N SER A 192 4.89 37.31 -8.89
CA SER A 192 4.61 35.87 -8.86
C SER A 192 4.55 35.33 -10.28
N THR A 193 5.20 34.19 -10.54
CA THR A 193 5.09 33.48 -11.81
C THR A 193 3.67 32.93 -12.03
N SER A 194 3.39 32.44 -13.24
CA SER A 194 2.05 32.02 -13.68
C SER A 194 1.49 30.75 -13.02
N ASP A 195 2.21 30.14 -12.08
CA ASP A 195 1.74 28.93 -11.40
C ASP A 195 0.67 29.30 -10.36
N VAL A 196 -0.47 28.63 -10.44
CA VAL A 196 -1.61 28.84 -9.54
C VAL A 196 -1.23 28.57 -8.08
N ASP A 197 -0.29 27.64 -7.85
CA ASP A 197 0.17 27.28 -6.52
C ASP A 197 0.91 28.43 -5.82
N CYS A 198 1.53 29.34 -6.58
CA CYS A 198 2.22 30.51 -6.01
C CYS A 198 1.23 31.45 -5.31
N THR A 199 0.02 31.58 -5.82
CA THR A 199 -1.02 32.44 -5.22
C THR A 199 -1.71 31.78 -4.01
N LEU A 200 -1.60 30.45 -3.89
CA LEU A 200 -2.23 29.66 -2.84
C LEU A 200 -1.33 29.45 -1.61
N TRP A 201 -0.03 29.73 -1.73
CA TRP A 201 0.92 29.62 -0.62
C TRP A 201 0.61 30.62 0.50
N SER A 202 0.66 30.16 1.75
CA SER A 202 0.57 31.00 2.96
C SER A 202 1.68 30.67 3.95
N ASN A 203 2.21 31.68 4.65
CA ASN A 203 3.18 31.49 5.75
C ASN A 203 2.51 31.11 7.08
N ASP A 204 1.17 31.08 7.14
CA ASP A 204 0.44 30.56 8.29
C ASP A 204 0.67 29.04 8.40
N GLN A 205 1.15 28.59 9.56
CA GLN A 205 1.52 27.19 9.80
C GLN A 205 0.33 26.22 9.70
N MET A 206 -0.91 26.71 9.86
CA MET A 206 -2.11 25.90 9.70
C MET A 206 -2.61 25.82 8.25
N LEU A 207 -2.17 26.72 7.37
CA LEU A 207 -2.61 26.80 5.97
C LEU A 207 -1.56 26.31 4.96
N LEU A 208 -0.30 26.75 5.11
CA LEU A 208 0.85 26.41 4.25
C LEU A 208 0.45 26.26 2.76
N CYS A 209 0.94 25.22 2.08
CA CYS A 209 0.50 24.85 0.72
C CYS A 209 -0.57 23.75 0.73
N TYR A 210 -1.34 23.56 1.82
CA TYR A 210 -2.30 22.45 1.90
C TYR A 210 -3.44 22.54 0.86
N SER A 211 -3.65 23.71 0.24
CA SER A 211 -4.61 23.88 -0.86
C SER A 211 -3.99 23.79 -2.25
N CYS A 212 -2.66 23.68 -2.35
CA CYS A 212 -1.92 23.63 -3.61
C CYS A 212 -2.06 22.28 -4.33
N THR A 213 -1.89 22.30 -5.65
CA THR A 213 -1.81 21.08 -6.46
C THR A 213 -0.52 20.30 -6.19
N SER A 214 0.56 20.99 -5.86
CA SER A 214 1.84 20.42 -5.40
C SER A 214 1.69 19.58 -4.13
N CYS A 215 0.86 20.01 -3.18
CA CYS A 215 0.60 19.24 -1.95
C CYS A 215 -0.24 17.99 -2.23
N LYS A 216 -1.24 18.09 -3.13
CA LYS A 216 -1.97 16.92 -3.61
C LYS A 216 -1.03 15.91 -4.28
N ALA A 217 -0.13 16.37 -5.13
CA ALA A 217 0.87 15.54 -5.79
C ALA A 217 1.84 14.91 -4.79
N GLY A 218 2.32 15.67 -3.80
CA GLY A 218 3.15 15.20 -2.70
C GLY A 218 2.49 14.08 -1.90
N LEU A 219 1.21 14.24 -1.56
CA LEU A 219 0.44 13.18 -0.92
C LEU A 219 0.37 11.92 -1.80
N LEU A 220 0.05 12.06 -3.09
CA LEU A 220 -0.01 10.92 -4.00
C LEU A 220 1.34 10.20 -4.15
N ALA A 221 2.46 10.93 -4.18
CA ALA A 221 3.79 10.32 -4.16
C ALA A 221 4.07 9.57 -2.86
N ASN A 222 3.68 10.14 -1.72
CA ASN A 222 3.90 9.50 -0.42
C ASN A 222 3.10 8.19 -0.33
N LEU A 223 1.80 8.23 -0.65
CA LEU A 223 0.94 7.05 -0.72
C LEU A 223 1.52 6.00 -1.66
N ARG A 224 1.95 6.40 -2.86
CA ARG A 224 2.54 5.49 -3.84
C ARG A 224 3.78 4.77 -3.30
N ARG A 225 4.66 5.49 -2.59
CA ARG A 225 5.87 4.90 -2.00
C ARG A 225 5.50 3.81 -1.00
N GLU A 226 4.56 4.10 -0.12
CA GLU A 226 4.09 3.16 0.90
C GLU A 226 3.37 1.96 0.27
N TRP A 227 2.54 2.21 -0.75
CA TRP A 227 1.82 1.16 -1.47
C TRP A 227 2.77 0.22 -2.20
N ARG A 228 3.88 0.72 -2.75
CA ARG A 228 4.91 -0.15 -3.36
C ARG A 228 5.55 -1.08 -2.34
N THR A 229 5.87 -0.59 -1.15
CA THR A 229 6.36 -1.44 -0.06
C THR A 229 5.35 -2.53 0.29
N THR A 230 4.06 -2.18 0.41
CA THR A 230 2.98 -3.14 0.66
C THR A 230 2.83 -4.16 -0.48
N VAL A 231 2.90 -3.71 -1.74
CA VAL A 231 2.79 -4.60 -2.93
C VAL A 231 3.89 -5.64 -2.96
N VAL A 232 5.13 -5.27 -2.62
CA VAL A 232 6.24 -6.23 -2.57
C VAL A 232 5.90 -7.40 -1.65
N VAL A 233 5.36 -7.12 -0.47
CA VAL A 233 4.99 -8.20 0.45
C VAL A 233 3.75 -8.96 -0.01
N LEU A 234 2.73 -8.28 -0.56
CA LEU A 234 1.57 -8.97 -1.13
C LEU A 234 1.96 -9.92 -2.27
N VAL A 235 2.94 -9.56 -3.10
CA VAL A 235 3.47 -10.43 -4.17
C VAL A 235 4.18 -11.64 -3.58
N VAL A 236 5.03 -11.46 -2.57
CA VAL A 236 5.70 -12.58 -1.87
C VAL A 236 4.66 -13.54 -1.27
N THR A 237 3.64 -13.01 -0.59
CA THR A 237 2.54 -13.83 -0.05
C THR A 237 1.77 -14.54 -1.16
N LEU A 238 1.46 -13.86 -2.27
CA LEU A 238 0.73 -14.45 -3.40
C LEU A 238 1.49 -15.65 -3.99
N VAL A 239 2.80 -15.52 -4.22
CA VAL A 239 3.63 -16.62 -4.72
C VAL A 239 3.64 -17.80 -3.74
N ALA A 240 3.78 -17.52 -2.45
CA ALA A 240 3.76 -18.55 -1.42
C ALA A 240 2.40 -19.27 -1.32
N LEU A 241 1.28 -18.54 -1.43
CA LEU A 241 -0.06 -19.14 -1.44
C LEU A 241 -0.30 -19.99 -2.69
N ILE A 242 0.21 -19.58 -3.86
CA ILE A 242 0.16 -20.40 -5.08
C ILE A 242 0.93 -21.71 -4.87
N PHE A 243 2.12 -21.66 -4.27
CA PHE A 243 2.90 -22.87 -3.97
C PHE A 243 2.14 -23.81 -3.03
N VAL A 244 1.57 -23.27 -1.94
CA VAL A 244 0.73 -24.01 -0.99
C VAL A 244 -0.49 -24.64 -1.68
N TYR A 245 -1.16 -23.88 -2.56
CA TYR A 245 -2.31 -24.36 -3.32
C TYR A 245 -1.95 -25.52 -4.25
N VAL A 246 -0.84 -25.42 -4.99
CA VAL A 246 -0.36 -26.49 -5.88
C VAL A 246 -0.03 -27.75 -5.08
N MET A 247 0.66 -27.61 -3.94
CA MET A 247 0.96 -28.74 -3.06
C MET A 247 -0.31 -29.41 -2.51
N GLY A 248 -1.27 -28.62 -2.03
CA GLY A 248 -2.56 -29.13 -1.54
C GLY A 248 -3.38 -29.81 -2.64
N PHE A 249 -3.37 -29.25 -3.86
CA PHE A 249 -4.05 -29.84 -5.01
C PHE A 249 -3.39 -31.16 -5.47
N CYS A 250 -2.05 -31.23 -5.47
CA CYS A 250 -1.31 -32.46 -5.75
C CYS A 250 -1.61 -33.56 -4.74
N ALA A 251 -1.61 -33.25 -3.44
CA ALA A 251 -1.97 -34.19 -2.38
C ALA A 251 -3.42 -34.70 -2.56
N PHE A 252 -4.37 -33.81 -2.87
CA PHE A 252 -5.75 -34.18 -3.14
C PHE A 252 -5.89 -35.13 -4.35
N ARG A 253 -5.19 -34.84 -5.45
CA ARG A 253 -5.22 -35.66 -6.66
C ARG A 253 -4.66 -37.06 -6.40
N ASN A 254 -3.57 -37.17 -5.64
CA ASN A 254 -2.97 -38.45 -5.27
C ASN A 254 -3.94 -39.28 -4.41
N ALA A 255 -4.55 -38.69 -3.38
CA ALA A 255 -5.53 -39.39 -2.54
C ALA A 255 -6.75 -39.90 -3.32
N LYS A 256 -7.25 -39.13 -4.30
CA LYS A 256 -8.37 -39.56 -5.16
C LYS A 256 -7.97 -40.72 -6.08
N THR A 257 -6.73 -40.70 -6.58
CA THR A 257 -6.19 -41.74 -7.46
C THR A 257 -6.02 -43.06 -6.71
N ASP A 258 -5.51 -43.02 -5.48
CA ASP A 258 -5.41 -44.18 -4.57
C ASP A 258 -6.79 -44.81 -4.29
N GLN A 259 -7.82 -44.00 -4.07
CA GLN A 259 -9.18 -44.51 -3.87
C GLN A 259 -9.74 -45.20 -5.12
N LEU A 260 -9.46 -44.68 -6.31
CA LEU A 260 -9.86 -45.31 -7.57
C LEU A 260 -9.12 -46.64 -7.79
N PHE A 261 -7.81 -46.67 -7.54
CA PHE A 261 -7.02 -47.90 -7.62
C PHE A 261 -7.48 -48.98 -6.64
N ARG A 262 -7.81 -48.62 -5.39
CA ARG A 262 -8.37 -49.60 -4.43
C ARG A 262 -9.71 -50.16 -4.89
N ARG A 263 -10.61 -49.32 -5.40
CA ARG A 263 -11.90 -49.78 -5.94
C ARG A 263 -11.74 -50.69 -7.15
N TYR A 264 -10.82 -50.36 -8.06
CA TYR A 264 -10.51 -51.22 -9.20
C TYR A 264 -9.97 -52.59 -8.75
N LYS A 265 -9.08 -52.62 -7.76
CA LYS A 265 -8.53 -53.87 -7.19
C LYS A 265 -9.58 -54.71 -6.45
N GLN A 266 -10.59 -54.09 -5.83
CA GLN A 266 -11.68 -54.80 -5.15
C GLN A 266 -12.77 -55.32 -6.09
N GLY A 267 -12.93 -54.75 -7.29
CA GLY A 267 -13.89 -55.20 -8.30
C GLY A 267 -13.42 -56.37 -9.17
N HIS A 268 -12.25 -56.95 -8.89
CA HIS A 268 -11.65 -58.04 -9.67
C HIS A 268 -11.44 -59.35 -8.88
N ASN A 269 -12.09 -59.46 -7.71
CA ASN A 269 -12.28 -60.69 -6.95
C ASN A 269 -13.78 -60.96 -6.80
#